data_AF-A0A512JIJ5-F1
#
_entry.id   AF-A0A512JIJ5-F1
#
_cell.length_a   1.000
_cell.length_b   1.000
_cell.length_c   1.000
_cell.angle_alpha   90.00
_cell.angle_beta   90.00
_cell.angle_gamma   90.00
#
_symmetry.space_group_name_H-M   'P 1'
#
loop_
_entity.id
_entity.type
_entity.pdbx_description
1 polymer ?
#
loop_
_entity_poly.entity_id
_entity_poly.type
_entity_poly.pdbx_seq_one_letter_code
_entity_poly.pdbx_strand_id
1 'polypeptide(L)'
;MQKVSNPKGTRAVTEGDTNNRSNVLEDNIHFKNLAAYTKLRKDISEVFHAKTADAQKLSTEFSKLIITNLQFINAGGLLAVPSLSTSFLGLSQLQHCEKMLYLGLPMAIFTIGLLSASLSALFTYFNYQAVAQNNMYIAAEALHVVDEALPNMPPEIRASNELTKREVSSKQAISQRSIRRNYYCAFIAGWTSIGSFIASCILLAAFSR
;
A
#
# COMPACT_ATOMS: atom_id res chain seq x y z
N MET A 1 16.18 82.54 -51.04
CA MET A 1 15.24 82.53 -49.90
C MET A 1 14.23 81.42 -50.12
N GLN A 2 14.40 80.28 -49.44
CA GLN A 2 13.58 79.08 -49.66
C GLN A 2 12.92 78.65 -48.35
N LYS A 3 11.61 78.43 -48.43
CA LYS A 3 10.65 78.31 -47.32
C LYS A 3 10.89 77.07 -46.45
N VAL A 4 10.68 77.27 -45.15
CA VAL A 4 10.47 76.25 -44.11
C VAL A 4 9.12 75.58 -44.33
N SER A 5 9.06 74.24 -44.26
CA SER A 5 7.90 73.52 -43.74
C SER A 5 8.30 72.12 -43.28
N ASN A 6 8.28 71.94 -41.96
CA ASN A 6 8.39 70.65 -41.28
C ASN A 6 6.97 70.30 -40.80
N PRO A 7 6.37 69.16 -41.16
CA PRO A 7 5.27 68.62 -40.39
C PRO A 7 5.80 67.46 -39.54
N LYS A 8 5.77 67.68 -38.22
CA LYS A 8 5.76 66.63 -37.21
C LYS A 8 4.65 65.64 -37.57
N GLY A 9 5.03 64.46 -38.03
CA GLY A 9 4.14 63.31 -38.07
C GLY A 9 3.86 62.86 -36.65
N THR A 10 2.78 63.37 -36.06
CA THR A 10 2.15 62.75 -34.89
C THR A 10 1.72 61.36 -35.32
N ARG A 11 2.50 60.33 -34.97
CA ARG A 11 2.03 58.94 -35.05
C ARG A 11 0.88 58.81 -34.07
N ALA A 12 -0.34 58.83 -34.59
CA ALA A 12 -1.48 58.29 -33.91
C ALA A 12 -1.16 56.83 -33.57
N VAL A 13 -1.00 56.54 -32.28
CA VAL A 13 -1.02 55.17 -31.77
C VAL A 13 -2.43 54.68 -32.03
N THR A 14 -2.61 53.93 -33.11
CA THR A 14 -3.83 53.23 -33.44
C THR A 14 -4.19 52.30 -32.28
N GLU A 15 -5.38 52.45 -31.72
CA GLU A 15 -6.00 51.64 -30.65
C GLU A 15 -6.13 50.13 -30.98
N GLY A 16 -5.53 49.63 -32.07
CA GLY A 16 -5.50 48.22 -32.45
C GLY A 16 -4.37 47.39 -31.81
N ASP A 17 -3.35 48.03 -31.21
CA ASP A 17 -2.18 47.31 -30.65
C ASP A 17 -2.38 46.82 -29.21
N THR A 18 -3.34 47.41 -28.48
CA THR A 18 -3.69 47.00 -27.12
C THR A 18 -4.53 45.72 -27.12
N ASN A 19 -5.47 45.58 -28.06
CA ASN A 19 -6.34 44.40 -28.15
C ASN A 19 -5.56 43.12 -28.50
N ASN A 20 -4.54 43.23 -29.35
CA ASN A 20 -3.69 42.09 -29.73
C ASN A 20 -2.70 41.70 -28.61
N ARG A 21 -2.20 42.67 -27.82
CA ARG A 21 -1.37 42.40 -26.64
C ARG A 21 -2.15 41.75 -25.49
N SER A 22 -3.40 42.15 -25.27
CA SER A 22 -4.26 41.55 -24.25
C SER A 22 -4.56 40.09 -24.56
N ASN A 23 -4.91 39.77 -25.82
CA ASN A 23 -5.14 38.38 -26.25
C ASN A 23 -3.88 37.51 -26.13
N VAL A 24 -2.70 38.04 -26.49
CA VAL A 24 -1.42 37.31 -26.36
C VAL A 24 -1.00 37.12 -24.89
N LEU A 25 -1.34 38.06 -24.00
CA LEU A 25 -1.11 37.93 -22.56
C LEU A 25 -2.08 36.94 -21.92
N GLU A 26 -3.37 36.98 -22.29
CA GLU A 26 -4.38 36.02 -21.83
C GLU A 26 -4.05 34.60 -22.29
N ASP A 27 -3.69 34.40 -23.56
CA ASP A 27 -3.27 33.10 -24.09
C ASP A 27 -2.03 32.56 -23.36
N ASN A 28 -1.04 33.41 -23.05
CA ASN A 28 0.13 33.00 -22.26
C ASN A 28 -0.21 32.64 -20.81
N ILE A 29 -1.15 33.35 -20.18
CA ILE A 29 -1.59 33.06 -18.81
C ILE A 29 -2.36 31.73 -18.78
N HIS A 30 -3.23 31.49 -19.76
CA HIS A 30 -3.96 30.23 -19.91
C HIS A 30 -3.02 29.05 -20.15
N PHE A 31 -2.03 29.20 -21.05
CA PHE A 31 -1.02 28.17 -21.28
C PHE A 31 -0.13 27.90 -20.05
N LYS A 32 0.28 28.95 -19.32
CA LYS A 32 1.06 28.80 -18.09
C LYS A 32 0.27 28.11 -16.99
N ASN A 33 -1.02 28.41 -16.85
CA ASN A 33 -1.91 27.74 -15.90
C ASN A 33 -2.15 26.27 -16.28
N LEU A 34 -2.29 25.96 -17.57
CA LEU A 34 -2.40 24.59 -18.06
C LEU A 34 -1.10 23.78 -17.84
N ALA A 35 0.07 24.39 -18.10
CA ALA A 35 1.36 23.78 -17.84
C ALA A 35 1.58 23.53 -16.33
N ALA A 36 1.17 24.46 -15.46
CA ALA A 36 1.23 24.29 -14.01
C ALA A 36 0.29 23.17 -13.54
N TYR A 37 -0.92 23.08 -14.10
CA TYR A 37 -1.90 22.04 -13.79
C TYR A 37 -1.41 20.64 -14.22
N THR A 38 -0.95 20.51 -15.47
CA THR A 38 -0.41 19.23 -15.98
C THR A 38 0.81 18.77 -15.18
N LYS A 39 1.67 19.71 -14.78
CA LYS A 39 2.79 19.44 -13.88
C LYS A 39 2.31 18.96 -12.51
N LEU A 40 1.38 19.65 -11.87
CA LEU A 40 0.85 19.26 -10.55
C LEU A 40 0.22 17.86 -10.56
N ARG A 41 -0.55 17.55 -11.61
CA ARG A 41 -1.15 16.22 -11.82
C ARG A 41 -0.10 15.13 -11.99
N LYS A 42 0.98 15.42 -12.73
CA LYS A 42 2.12 14.53 -12.89
C LYS A 42 2.86 14.33 -11.57
N ASP A 43 3.16 15.40 -10.84
CA ASP A 43 3.87 15.36 -9.56
C ASP A 43 3.08 14.53 -8.53
N ILE A 44 1.76 14.71 -8.45
CA ILE A 44 0.86 13.88 -7.61
C ILE A 44 0.97 12.41 -8.02
N SER A 45 0.78 12.10 -9.30
CA SER A 45 0.83 10.72 -9.80
C SER A 45 2.17 10.04 -9.49
N GLU A 46 3.30 10.72 -9.73
CA GLU A 46 4.64 10.18 -9.47
C GLU A 46 4.87 9.88 -7.98
N VAL A 47 4.47 10.79 -7.09
CA VAL A 47 4.60 10.59 -5.63
C VAL A 47 3.79 9.37 -5.18
N PHE A 48 2.55 9.23 -5.64
CA PHE A 48 1.70 8.11 -5.23
C PHE A 48 2.15 6.76 -5.83
N HIS A 49 2.64 6.75 -7.07
CA HIS A 49 3.25 5.54 -7.66
C HIS A 49 4.51 5.11 -6.91
N ALA A 50 5.42 6.05 -6.59
CA ALA A 50 6.61 5.76 -5.79
C ALA A 50 6.25 5.19 -4.41
N LYS A 51 5.30 5.82 -3.70
CA LYS A 51 4.82 5.34 -2.39
C LYS A 51 4.19 3.95 -2.45
N THR A 52 3.52 3.62 -3.55
CA THR A 52 2.90 2.31 -3.75
C THR A 52 3.96 1.23 -3.97
N ALA A 53 4.97 1.52 -4.79
CA ALA A 53 6.10 0.62 -5.00
C ALA A 53 6.90 0.39 -3.71
N ASP A 54 7.17 1.44 -2.93
CA ASP A 54 7.85 1.34 -1.63
C ASP A 54 7.06 0.48 -0.64
N ALA A 55 5.73 0.64 -0.57
CA ALA A 55 4.88 -0.17 0.29
C ALA A 55 4.90 -1.66 -0.10
N GLN A 56 4.89 -1.97 -1.39
CA GLN A 56 5.01 -3.35 -1.87
C GLN A 56 6.38 -3.94 -1.56
N LYS A 57 7.46 -3.18 -1.75
CA LYS A 57 8.81 -3.61 -1.37
C LYS A 57 8.89 -3.93 0.12
N LEU A 58 8.43 -3.01 0.97
CA LEU A 58 8.40 -3.21 2.42
C LEU A 58 7.56 -4.43 2.82
N SER A 59 6.43 -4.67 2.14
CA SER A 59 5.65 -5.89 2.31
C SER A 59 6.48 -7.14 2.07
N THR A 60 7.22 -7.19 0.96
CA THR A 60 8.01 -8.38 0.63
C THR A 60 9.15 -8.60 1.62
N GLU A 61 9.78 -7.53 2.10
CA GLU A 61 10.82 -7.60 3.13
C GLU A 61 10.25 -8.06 4.47
N PHE A 62 9.09 -7.56 4.88
CA PHE A 62 8.43 -7.95 6.12
C PHE A 62 7.89 -9.39 6.06
N SER A 63 7.29 -9.80 4.94
CA SER A 63 6.87 -11.18 4.72
C SER A 63 8.06 -12.13 4.76
N LYS A 64 9.21 -11.76 4.17
CA LYS A 64 10.45 -12.54 4.30
C LYS A 64 10.85 -12.66 5.78
N LEU A 65 10.79 -11.57 6.54
CA LEU A 65 11.12 -11.57 7.98
C LEU A 65 10.19 -12.48 8.80
N ILE A 66 8.88 -12.48 8.51
CA ILE A 66 7.89 -13.39 9.12
C ILE A 66 8.21 -14.84 8.75
N ILE A 67 8.42 -15.13 7.48
CA ILE A 67 8.79 -16.47 6.98
C ILE A 67 10.08 -16.92 7.69
N THR A 68 11.12 -16.08 7.70
CA THR A 68 12.43 -16.44 8.26
C THR A 68 12.40 -16.66 9.76
N ASN A 69 11.54 -15.98 10.51
CA ASN A 69 11.52 -16.11 11.97
C ASN A 69 10.45 -17.10 12.46
N LEU A 70 9.20 -16.97 12.01
CA LEU A 70 8.11 -17.78 12.55
C LEU A 70 8.02 -19.15 11.88
N GLN A 71 8.23 -19.25 10.57
CA GLN A 71 8.19 -20.55 9.90
C GLN A 71 9.41 -21.39 10.24
N PHE A 72 10.62 -20.80 10.26
CA PHE A 72 11.82 -21.57 10.62
C PHE A 72 11.80 -22.06 12.06
N ILE A 73 11.33 -21.26 13.02
CA ILE A 73 11.25 -21.69 14.42
C ILE A 73 10.28 -22.87 14.57
N ASN A 74 9.10 -22.81 13.94
CA ASN A 74 8.13 -23.91 13.97
C ASN A 74 8.56 -25.13 13.16
N ALA A 75 9.16 -24.95 11.97
CA ALA A 75 9.67 -26.04 11.15
C ALA A 75 10.89 -26.72 11.79
N GLY A 76 11.80 -25.94 12.37
CA GLY A 76 12.94 -26.44 13.14
C GLY A 76 12.49 -27.24 14.35
N GLY A 77 11.49 -26.74 15.09
CA GLY A 77 10.84 -27.49 16.17
C GLY A 77 10.25 -28.82 15.69
N LEU A 78 9.50 -28.80 14.58
CA LEU A 78 8.87 -29.98 13.98
C LEU A 78 9.91 -31.05 13.56
N LEU A 79 11.01 -30.63 12.94
CA LEU A 79 12.10 -31.52 12.53
C LEU A 79 12.91 -32.05 13.72
N ALA A 80 12.95 -31.32 14.83
CA ALA A 80 13.64 -31.72 16.04
C ALA A 80 12.83 -32.70 16.91
N VAL A 81 11.50 -32.78 16.76
CA VAL A 81 10.67 -33.66 17.60
C VAL A 81 11.09 -35.13 17.55
N PRO A 82 11.29 -35.76 16.36
CA PRO A 82 11.67 -37.16 16.30
C PRO A 82 13.04 -37.43 16.93
N SER A 83 14.03 -36.57 16.67
CA SER A 83 15.39 -36.70 17.18
C SER A 83 15.49 -36.46 18.69
N LEU A 84 14.75 -35.49 19.23
CA LEU A 84 14.63 -35.30 20.69
C LEU A 84 13.93 -36.50 21.34
N SER A 85 12.88 -37.02 20.71
CA SER A 85 12.13 -38.17 21.22
C SER A 85 12.93 -39.47 21.23
N THR A 86 13.70 -39.77 20.18
CA THR A 86 14.50 -41.00 20.11
C THR A 86 15.76 -40.93 20.96
N SER A 87 16.45 -39.78 20.96
CA SER A 87 17.80 -39.68 21.54
C SER A 87 17.83 -39.19 22.98
N PHE A 88 16.88 -38.35 23.40
CA PHE A 88 16.84 -37.81 24.76
C PHE A 88 15.75 -38.43 25.63
N LEU A 89 14.62 -38.83 25.03
CA LEU A 89 13.46 -39.32 25.78
C LEU A 89 13.35 -40.85 25.83
N GLY A 90 14.16 -41.58 25.06
CA GLY A 90 14.16 -43.06 25.08
C GLY A 90 12.84 -43.69 24.61
N LEU A 91 11.97 -42.94 23.95
CA LEU A 91 10.58 -43.32 23.62
C LEU A 91 10.45 -44.40 22.53
N SER A 92 11.58 -45.02 22.14
CA SER A 92 11.64 -46.03 21.06
C SER A 92 10.83 -47.29 21.36
N GLN A 93 10.68 -47.66 22.64
CA GLN A 93 9.99 -48.88 23.07
C GLN A 93 8.49 -48.70 23.41
N LEU A 94 7.95 -47.49 23.30
CA LEU A 94 6.54 -47.22 23.63
C LEU A 94 5.55 -47.82 22.62
N GLN A 95 4.35 -48.10 23.11
CA GLN A 95 3.24 -48.65 22.33
C GLN A 95 2.74 -47.60 21.31
N HIS A 96 2.12 -48.06 20.22
CA HIS A 96 1.86 -47.19 19.07
C HIS A 96 0.97 -45.98 19.40
N CYS A 97 -0.02 -46.15 20.30
CA CYS A 97 -0.88 -45.07 20.80
C CYS A 97 -0.13 -44.04 21.63
N GLU A 98 0.80 -44.48 22.49
CA GLU A 98 1.61 -43.59 23.33
C GLU A 98 2.56 -42.76 22.46
N LYS A 99 3.19 -43.37 21.45
CA LYS A 99 3.98 -42.63 20.45
C LYS A 99 3.17 -41.56 19.74
N MET A 100 1.92 -41.86 19.39
CA MET A 100 1.05 -40.89 18.73
C MET A 100 0.70 -39.72 19.67
N LEU A 101 0.56 -39.95 20.97
CA LEU A 101 0.33 -38.89 21.94
C LEU A 101 1.60 -38.07 22.22
N TYR A 102 2.73 -38.72 22.50
CA TYR A 102 3.97 -38.05 22.92
C TYR A 102 4.74 -37.39 21.78
N LEU A 103 4.72 -37.96 20.56
CA LEU A 103 5.30 -37.31 19.38
C LEU A 103 4.25 -36.58 18.54
N GLY A 104 3.11 -37.21 18.30
CA GLY A 104 2.11 -36.69 17.36
C GLY A 104 1.45 -35.41 17.85
N LEU A 105 1.18 -35.26 19.15
CA LEU A 105 0.56 -34.05 19.69
C LEU A 105 1.48 -32.81 19.58
N PRO A 106 2.75 -32.83 20.02
CA PRO A 106 3.66 -31.70 19.78
C PRO A 106 3.87 -31.42 18.28
N MET A 107 3.99 -32.45 17.44
CA MET A 107 4.12 -32.26 15.99
C MET A 107 2.88 -31.60 15.37
N ALA A 108 1.68 -31.98 15.80
CA ALA A 108 0.44 -31.37 15.35
C ALA A 108 0.38 -29.88 15.75
N ILE A 109 0.80 -29.53 16.96
CA ILE A 109 0.81 -28.15 17.43
C ILE A 109 1.86 -27.32 16.69
N PHE A 110 3.08 -27.83 16.46
CA PHE A 110 4.07 -27.17 15.59
C PHE A 110 3.54 -26.97 14.16
N THR A 111 2.79 -27.94 13.63
CA THR A 111 2.17 -27.83 12.30
C THR A 111 1.12 -26.72 12.26
N ILE A 112 0.27 -26.60 13.29
CA ILE A 112 -0.65 -25.47 13.44
C ILE A 112 0.12 -24.15 13.52
N GLY A 113 1.24 -24.12 14.22
CA GLY A 113 2.12 -22.95 14.30
C GLY A 113 2.71 -22.54 12.95
N LEU A 114 3.12 -23.52 12.15
CA LEU A 114 3.65 -23.31 10.80
C LEU A 114 2.57 -22.79 9.83
N LEU A 115 1.37 -23.37 9.88
CA LEU A 115 0.23 -22.91 9.09
C LEU A 115 -0.17 -21.49 9.49
N SER A 116 -0.19 -21.19 10.78
CA SER A 116 -0.51 -19.85 11.31
C SER A 116 0.53 -18.81 10.91
N ALA A 117 1.82 -19.16 10.91
CA ALA A 117 2.89 -18.30 10.39
C ALA A 117 2.68 -17.97 8.91
N SER A 118 2.31 -18.98 8.12
CA SER A 118 2.03 -18.84 6.69
C SER A 118 0.81 -17.96 6.42
N LEU A 119 -0.26 -18.14 7.20
CA LEU A 119 -1.44 -17.27 7.15
C LEU A 119 -1.10 -15.83 7.56
N SER A 120 -0.25 -15.63 8.58
CA SER A 120 0.21 -14.30 8.99
C SER A 120 0.96 -13.59 7.86
N ALA A 121 1.86 -14.29 7.16
CA ALA A 121 2.56 -13.76 6.00
C ALA A 121 1.59 -13.39 4.86
N LEU A 122 0.59 -14.25 4.59
CA LEU A 122 -0.43 -14.03 3.57
C LEU A 122 -1.33 -12.81 3.88
N PHE A 123 -1.83 -12.71 5.12
CA PHE A 123 -2.64 -11.56 5.54
C PHE A 123 -1.84 -10.27 5.54
N THR A 124 -0.54 -10.34 5.86
CA THR A 124 0.35 -9.18 5.74
C THR A 124 0.47 -8.73 4.28
N TYR A 125 0.68 -9.65 3.35
CA TYR A 125 0.67 -9.35 1.91
C TYR A 125 -0.64 -8.68 1.47
N PHE A 126 -1.80 -9.24 1.84
CA PHE A 126 -3.10 -8.65 1.53
C PHE A 126 -3.33 -7.29 2.22
N ASN A 127 -2.75 -7.07 3.39
CA ASN A 127 -2.80 -5.77 4.07
C ASN A 127 -2.07 -4.71 3.23
N TYR A 128 -0.83 -4.98 2.80
CA TYR A 128 -0.07 -4.05 1.97
C TYR A 128 -0.69 -3.83 0.59
N GLN A 129 -1.30 -4.86 -0.02
CA GLN A 129 -2.05 -4.70 -1.26
C GLN A 129 -3.25 -3.75 -1.08
N ALA A 130 -3.98 -3.86 0.04
CA ALA A 130 -5.09 -2.97 0.34
C ALA A 130 -4.61 -1.54 0.66
N VAL A 131 -3.46 -1.38 1.34
CA VAL A 131 -2.81 -0.07 1.57
C VAL A 131 -2.45 0.60 0.24
N ALA A 132 -1.85 -0.14 -0.70
CA ALA A 132 -1.55 0.34 -2.04
C ALA A 132 -2.81 0.84 -2.77
N GLN A 133 -3.88 0.04 -2.78
CA GLN A 133 -5.15 0.45 -3.39
C GLN A 133 -5.77 1.67 -2.70
N ASN A 134 -5.71 1.74 -1.37
CA ASN A 134 -6.19 2.91 -0.62
C ASN A 134 -5.42 4.18 -1.00
N ASN A 135 -4.11 4.09 -1.18
CA ASN A 135 -3.27 5.23 -1.61
C ASN A 135 -3.62 5.68 -3.03
N MET A 136 -3.95 4.76 -3.94
CA MET A 136 -4.46 5.12 -5.27
C MET A 136 -5.79 5.89 -5.21
N TYR A 137 -6.70 5.51 -4.30
CA TYR A 137 -7.94 6.25 -4.11
C TYR A 137 -7.71 7.65 -3.52
N ILE A 138 -6.78 7.79 -2.56
CA ILE A 138 -6.38 9.10 -2.03
C ILE A 138 -5.76 9.98 -3.14
N ALA A 139 -4.94 9.40 -4.01
CA ALA A 139 -4.38 10.10 -5.16
C ALA A 139 -5.48 10.60 -6.11
N ALA A 140 -6.46 9.75 -6.42
CA ALA A 140 -7.59 10.12 -7.26
C ALA A 140 -8.42 11.25 -6.64
N GLU A 141 -8.67 11.20 -5.33
CA GLU A 141 -9.34 12.29 -4.60
C GLU A 141 -8.56 13.60 -4.67
N ALA A 142 -7.24 13.57 -4.46
CA ALA A 142 -6.38 14.75 -4.57
C ALA A 142 -6.39 15.34 -5.98
N LEU A 143 -6.41 14.50 -7.03
CA LEU A 143 -6.56 14.95 -8.41
C LEU A 143 -7.91 15.61 -8.65
N HIS A 144 -8.99 15.09 -8.07
CA HIS A 144 -10.32 15.72 -8.18
C HIS A 144 -10.38 17.11 -7.51
N VAL A 145 -9.68 17.31 -6.39
CA VAL A 145 -9.58 18.65 -5.77
C VAL A 145 -8.83 19.64 -6.67
N VAL A 146 -7.78 19.19 -7.35
CA VAL A 146 -7.04 20.00 -8.33
C VAL A 146 -7.92 20.31 -9.56
N ASP A 147 -8.71 19.34 -10.01
CA ASP A 147 -9.67 19.49 -11.11
C ASP A 147 -10.76 20.52 -10.77
N GLU A 148 -11.34 20.45 -9.57
CA GLU A 148 -12.35 21.42 -9.08
C GLU A 148 -11.81 22.86 -8.99
N ALA A 149 -10.49 23.05 -8.84
CA ALA A 149 -9.87 24.37 -8.75
C ALA A 149 -9.69 25.09 -10.10
N LEU A 150 -9.98 24.42 -11.24
CA LEU A 150 -9.86 25.02 -12.58
C LEU A 150 -11.02 26.01 -12.87
N PRO A 151 -10.72 27.28 -13.22
CA PRO A 151 -11.74 28.33 -13.29
C PRO A 151 -12.80 28.18 -14.40
N ASN A 152 -12.66 27.27 -15.37
CA ASN A 152 -13.61 27.10 -16.48
C ASN A 152 -13.93 25.63 -16.79
N MET A 153 -14.11 24.80 -15.76
CA MET A 153 -14.47 23.38 -15.99
C MET A 153 -15.92 23.24 -16.52
N PRO A 154 -16.13 22.56 -17.67
CA PRO A 154 -17.46 22.31 -18.22
C PRO A 154 -18.40 21.63 -17.21
N PRO A 155 -19.69 22.00 -17.18
CA PRO A 155 -20.65 21.48 -16.19
C PRO A 155 -20.85 19.96 -16.28
N GLU A 156 -20.74 19.37 -17.47
CA GLU A 156 -20.80 17.91 -17.68
C GLU A 156 -19.63 17.18 -17.00
N ILE A 157 -18.44 17.78 -17.04
CA ILE A 157 -17.24 17.24 -16.40
C ILE A 157 -17.34 17.37 -14.88
N ARG A 158 -17.96 18.45 -14.36
CA ARG A 158 -18.24 18.58 -12.92
C ARG A 158 -19.20 17.51 -12.41
N ALA A 159 -20.31 17.28 -13.10
CA ALA A 159 -21.28 16.26 -12.71
C ALA A 159 -20.70 14.83 -12.77
N SER A 160 -19.88 14.53 -13.79
CA SER A 160 -19.15 13.27 -13.86
C SER A 160 -18.14 13.14 -12.70
N ASN A 161 -17.40 14.20 -12.37
CA ASN A 161 -16.43 14.19 -11.28
C ASN A 161 -17.07 13.98 -9.92
N GLU A 162 -18.26 14.53 -9.66
CA GLU A 162 -18.98 14.29 -8.39
C GLU A 162 -19.40 12.82 -8.23
N LEU A 163 -19.86 12.17 -9.30
CA LEU A 163 -20.21 10.75 -9.29
C LEU A 163 -18.96 9.88 -9.06
N THR A 164 -17.87 10.19 -9.74
CA THR A 164 -16.57 9.51 -9.55
C THR A 164 -16.02 9.72 -8.15
N LYS A 165 -16.15 10.92 -7.57
CA LYS A 165 -15.73 11.23 -6.19
C LYS A 165 -16.46 10.39 -5.16
N ARG A 166 -17.79 10.23 -5.31
CA ARG A 166 -18.58 9.34 -4.44
C ARG A 166 -18.14 7.87 -4.58
N GLU A 167 -17.89 7.43 -5.81
CA GLU A 167 -17.41 6.07 -6.07
C GLU A 167 -16.03 5.82 -5.43
N VAL A 168 -15.08 6.74 -5.61
CA VAL A 168 -13.73 6.69 -5.02
C VAL A 168 -13.79 6.67 -3.49
N SER A 169 -14.59 7.56 -2.88
CA SER A 169 -14.78 7.60 -1.43
C SER A 169 -15.36 6.30 -0.86
N SER A 170 -16.35 5.71 -1.55
CA SER A 170 -16.92 4.41 -1.15
C SER A 170 -15.87 3.28 -1.22
N LYS A 171 -15.05 3.25 -2.28
CA LYS A 171 -13.97 2.27 -2.47
C LYS A 171 -12.85 2.45 -1.46
N GLN A 172 -12.52 3.68 -1.10
CA GLN A 172 -11.56 4.01 -0.04
C GLN A 172 -12.04 3.47 1.31
N ALA A 173 -13.30 3.70 1.69
CA ALA A 173 -13.86 3.18 2.93
C ALA A 173 -13.83 1.65 3.00
N ILE A 174 -14.13 0.97 1.88
CA ILE A 174 -14.01 -0.49 1.77
C ILE A 174 -12.55 -0.92 1.93
N SER A 175 -11.61 -0.22 1.29
CA SER A 175 -10.18 -0.53 1.40
C SER A 175 -9.68 -0.39 2.83
N GLN A 176 -10.03 0.70 3.53
CA GLN A 176 -9.69 0.91 4.94
C GLN A 176 -10.20 -0.21 5.85
N ARG A 177 -11.42 -0.70 5.62
CA ARG A 177 -11.95 -1.87 6.33
C ARG A 177 -11.13 -3.12 6.05
N SER A 178 -10.75 -3.35 4.79
CA SER A 178 -9.91 -4.49 4.38
C SER A 178 -8.52 -4.43 5.04
N ILE A 179 -7.88 -3.26 5.06
CA ILE A 179 -6.60 -3.02 5.75
C ILE A 179 -6.74 -3.43 7.22
N ARG A 180 -7.72 -2.88 7.94
CA ARG A 180 -7.91 -3.16 9.37
C ARG A 180 -8.17 -4.64 9.64
N ARG A 181 -9.01 -5.29 8.83
CA ARG A 181 -9.27 -6.73 8.93
C ARG A 181 -8.00 -7.55 8.73
N ASN A 182 -7.28 -7.31 7.63
CA ASN A 182 -6.07 -8.07 7.30
C ASN A 182 -4.98 -7.87 8.36
N TYR A 183 -4.87 -6.66 8.93
CA TYR A 183 -3.96 -6.38 10.04
C TYR A 183 -4.28 -7.27 11.27
N TYR A 184 -5.54 -7.28 11.72
CA TYR A 184 -5.91 -8.11 12.87
C TYR A 184 -5.76 -9.61 12.59
N CYS A 185 -6.12 -10.08 11.40
CA CYS A 185 -5.92 -11.47 11.02
C CYS A 185 -4.42 -11.84 11.03
N ALA A 186 -3.55 -10.98 10.48
CA ALA A 186 -2.10 -11.19 10.50
C ALA A 186 -1.54 -11.21 11.93
N PHE A 187 -2.00 -10.27 12.77
CA PHE A 187 -1.60 -10.15 14.17
C PHE A 187 -2.00 -11.40 14.97
N ILE A 188 -3.27 -11.80 14.90
CA ILE A 188 -3.78 -12.99 15.60
C ILE A 188 -3.02 -14.24 15.13
N ALA A 189 -2.91 -14.45 13.82
CA ALA A 189 -2.20 -15.61 13.27
C ALA A 189 -0.72 -15.65 13.67
N GLY A 190 -0.06 -14.48 13.71
CA GLY A 190 1.33 -14.37 14.17
C GLY A 190 1.50 -14.76 15.63
N TRP A 191 0.64 -14.25 16.52
CA TRP A 191 0.66 -14.63 17.94
C TRP A 191 0.27 -16.08 18.18
N THR A 192 -0.70 -16.63 17.43
CA THR A 192 -1.04 -18.05 17.48
C THR A 192 0.14 -18.93 17.07
N SER A 193 0.94 -18.50 16.10
CA SER A 193 2.17 -19.20 15.70
C SER A 193 3.23 -19.21 16.82
N ILE A 194 3.42 -18.10 17.53
CA ILE A 194 4.33 -18.03 18.69
C ILE A 194 3.80 -18.90 19.84
N GLY A 195 2.50 -18.79 20.14
CA GLY A 195 1.87 -19.53 21.23
C GLY A 195 1.93 -21.04 21.02
N SER A 196 1.71 -21.51 19.79
CA SER A 196 1.84 -22.93 19.43
C SER A 196 3.29 -23.43 19.53
N PHE A 197 4.28 -22.64 19.13
CA PHE A 197 5.69 -22.97 19.37
C PHE A 197 5.98 -23.17 20.86
N ILE A 198 5.62 -22.19 21.69
CA ILE A 198 5.85 -22.24 23.15
C ILE A 198 5.11 -23.43 23.77
N ALA A 199 3.84 -23.64 23.42
CA ALA A 199 3.04 -24.76 23.92
C ALA A 199 3.66 -26.12 23.56
N SER A 200 4.17 -26.27 22.33
CA SER A 200 4.84 -27.49 21.88
C SER A 200 6.12 -27.75 22.68
N CYS A 201 6.92 -26.71 22.93
CA CYS A 201 8.12 -26.80 23.75
C CYS A 201 7.81 -27.17 25.21
N ILE A 202 6.75 -26.58 25.80
CA ILE A 202 6.29 -26.92 27.15
C ILE A 202 5.83 -28.38 27.20
N LEU A 203 5.06 -28.83 26.21
CA LEU A 203 4.61 -30.23 26.15
C LEU A 203 5.80 -31.19 26.04
N LEU A 204 6.76 -30.90 25.18
CA LEU A 204 7.98 -31.71 25.06
C LEU A 204 8.78 -31.74 26.37
N ALA A 205 8.90 -30.61 27.08
CA ALA A 205 9.57 -30.53 28.37
C ALA A 205 8.78 -31.23 29.50
N ALA A 206 7.45 -31.23 29.44
CA ALA A 206 6.60 -31.96 30.38
C ALA A 206 6.71 -33.47 30.18
N PHE A 207 6.84 -33.92 28.92
CA PHE A 207 7.06 -35.33 28.58
C PHE A 207 8.52 -35.78 28.76
N SER A 208 9.44 -34.85 29.05
CA SER A 208 10.85 -35.16 29.32
C SER A 208 11.18 -35.42 30.79
N ARG A 209 10.18 -35.38 31.67
CA ARG A 209 10.31 -35.64 33.11
C ARG A 209 9.59 -36.94 33.44
#